data_AF-A0A839IL91-F1
#
_entry.id   AF-A0A839IL91-F1
#
_cell.length_a   1.000
_cell.length_b   1.000
_cell.length_c   1.000
_cell.angle_alpha   90.00
_cell.angle_beta   90.00
_cell.angle_gamma   90.00
#
_symmetry.space_group_name_H-M   'P 1'
#
loop_
_entity.id
_entity.type
_entity.pdbx_description
1 polymer ?
#
loop_
_entity_poly.entity_id
_entity_poly.type
_entity_poly.pdbx_seq_one_letter_code
_entity_poly.pdbx_strand_id
1 'polypeptide(L)'
;MSNETYIVQRGIAGRGDGNDVYVLSAHLIDSNASIMITDTLGSNSIQLIGGLSITSSKIASNTLLLELSNGASVTVLDAESMNYIIGGDPVIGLHGVDKTFSTFTNDILGQTVPVSGLVNGGAAEINSNGTAVVTPPEDTDSHESSDFLVQAQAKSNTNSGTGTVPVTGDSPALESGDYWSGSTITYSYNTTEPADYASQNLSGFIAFPDAAKTPVVEAFNDIETFTALTFNPVSVDGDIEFNAVEQSGSTDGFAFYPGSGIGGDVFLNNDYTTTEQYAAGGSPYFTLIHEVGHAMGLKHSFEDGATLPADEENTSHSVMSYTNVYDSSIEFTLVGNSINSQQVRDHNTTGYSLYDVMALQAAYGVNSTHNNTDTTYTVKFGTTVQEVLWDAGGTDLIDASQATGVCTVDLREQTFSSIDVKDAATQAAEKITEMGITSQTFIDFINQQYTNIDNQNELYTGEMNLAISKGVIIENVTTGSGNDRVQDNSVDNTINTGAGNDTILLTEGGFDTVDGGTGTDTVQLNIASSAAQVEKQNDGSYVVLADNFAAQLTGVENLQFTDTTTTLV
;
A
#
# COMPACT_ATOMS: atom_id res chain seq x y z
N MET A 1 -17.55 20.48 68.40
CA MET A 1 -17.82 20.65 66.96
C MET A 1 -19.29 20.37 66.79
N SER A 2 -20.05 21.37 66.36
CA SER A 2 -21.49 21.26 66.13
C SER A 2 -21.68 21.02 64.64
N ASN A 3 -22.33 19.92 64.27
CA ASN A 3 -22.76 19.72 62.89
C ASN A 3 -23.93 20.65 62.61
N GLU A 4 -23.86 21.40 61.53
CA GLU A 4 -24.85 22.38 61.13
C GLU A 4 -25.47 22.05 59.78
N THR A 5 -26.77 22.28 59.63
CA THR A 5 -27.45 22.30 58.33
C THR A 5 -27.71 23.75 57.98
N TYR A 6 -27.08 24.22 56.90
CA TYR A 6 -27.17 25.60 56.45
C TYR A 6 -27.90 25.71 55.11
N ILE A 7 -29.02 26.43 55.12
CA ILE A 7 -29.75 26.76 53.90
C ILE A 7 -29.04 27.93 53.22
N VAL A 8 -28.51 27.68 52.03
CA VAL A 8 -27.72 28.67 51.28
C VAL A 8 -28.64 29.57 50.47
N GLN A 9 -28.45 30.88 50.58
CA GLN A 9 -29.27 31.88 49.86
C GLN A 9 -28.44 32.77 48.94
N ARG A 10 -27.27 33.26 49.42
CA ARG A 10 -26.33 34.14 48.71
C ARG A 10 -24.99 34.25 49.45
N GLY A 11 -23.94 34.71 48.78
CA GLY A 11 -22.67 35.09 49.41
C GLY A 11 -21.76 33.91 49.79
N ILE A 12 -20.84 34.14 50.72
CA ILE A 12 -19.88 33.12 51.16
C ILE A 12 -20.51 32.26 52.26
N ALA A 13 -20.47 30.94 52.10
CA ALA A 13 -20.96 29.95 53.05
C ALA A 13 -19.80 29.08 53.56
N GLY A 14 -19.55 29.13 54.86
CA GLY A 14 -18.57 28.30 55.57
C GLY A 14 -18.88 28.29 57.06
N ARG A 15 -18.90 27.12 57.69
CA ARG A 15 -19.27 26.90 59.11
C ARG A 15 -18.10 26.38 59.95
N GLY A 16 -17.02 25.96 59.31
CA GLY A 16 -15.73 25.72 59.96
C GLY A 16 -15.67 24.31 60.53
N ASP A 17 -15.23 24.15 61.79
CA ASP A 17 -15.08 22.81 62.38
C ASP A 17 -16.44 22.10 62.60
N GLY A 18 -16.76 21.11 61.77
CA GLY A 18 -18.00 20.33 61.87
C GLY A 18 -18.18 19.40 60.67
N ASN A 19 -19.21 18.55 60.69
CA ASN A 19 -19.67 17.88 59.48
C ASN A 19 -20.97 18.57 59.05
N ASP A 20 -20.83 19.54 58.15
CA ASP A 20 -21.90 20.47 57.83
C ASP A 20 -22.59 20.13 56.50
N VAL A 21 -23.88 20.48 56.39
CA VAL A 21 -24.70 20.24 55.19
C VAL A 21 -25.17 21.57 54.61
N TYR A 22 -24.73 21.88 53.39
CA TYR A 22 -25.10 23.06 52.62
C TYR A 22 -26.26 22.74 51.69
N VAL A 23 -27.45 23.28 51.99
CA VAL A 23 -28.68 22.96 51.26
C VAL A 23 -28.93 24.00 50.16
N LEU A 24 -28.95 23.54 48.91
CA LEU A 24 -29.28 24.30 47.72
C LEU A 24 -30.72 23.99 47.28
N SER A 25 -31.58 25.01 47.27
CA SER A 25 -32.98 24.89 46.87
C SER A 25 -33.41 26.04 45.96
N ALA A 26 -34.07 25.71 44.84
CA ALA A 26 -34.54 26.69 43.86
C ALA A 26 -35.47 27.76 44.45
N HIS A 27 -36.16 27.45 45.55
CA HIS A 27 -37.10 28.37 46.21
C HIS A 27 -36.43 29.31 47.22
N LEU A 28 -35.19 29.00 47.64
CA LEU A 28 -34.51 29.69 48.76
C LEU A 28 -33.26 30.43 48.30
N ILE A 29 -32.66 30.02 47.18
CA ILE A 29 -31.56 30.74 46.54
C ILE A 29 -32.10 32.00 45.87
N ASP A 30 -31.47 33.14 46.15
CA ASP A 30 -31.84 34.40 45.53
C ASP A 30 -31.44 34.44 44.05
N SER A 31 -32.32 35.00 43.20
CA SER A 31 -32.04 35.13 41.77
C SER A 31 -30.77 35.96 41.52
N ASN A 32 -29.92 35.48 40.60
CA ASN A 32 -28.62 36.09 40.26
C ASN A 32 -27.63 36.21 41.44
N ALA A 33 -27.80 35.44 42.51
CA ALA A 33 -26.85 35.42 43.61
C ALA A 33 -25.52 34.79 43.17
N SER A 34 -24.40 35.35 43.65
CA SER A 34 -23.12 34.67 43.62
C SER A 34 -22.87 34.04 44.98
N ILE A 35 -22.67 32.73 44.99
CA ILE A 35 -22.48 31.89 46.18
C ILE A 35 -21.10 31.25 46.10
N MET A 36 -20.38 31.26 47.21
CA MET A 36 -19.10 30.55 47.32
C MET A 36 -19.12 29.69 48.60
N ILE A 37 -19.01 28.38 48.45
CA ILE A 37 -18.87 27.44 49.56
C ILE A 37 -17.38 27.20 49.78
N THR A 38 -16.88 27.53 50.97
CA THR A 38 -15.44 27.55 51.29
C THR A 38 -15.05 26.64 52.46
N ASP A 39 -15.91 25.69 52.83
CA ASP A 39 -15.74 24.92 54.06
C ASP A 39 -14.86 23.67 53.87
N THR A 40 -13.58 23.82 54.13
CA THR A 40 -12.58 22.77 53.92
C THR A 40 -12.24 21.98 55.18
N LEU A 41 -12.98 22.16 56.29
CA LEU A 41 -12.71 21.48 57.57
C LEU A 41 -13.85 20.53 57.89
N GLY A 42 -13.51 19.25 58.16
CA GLY A 42 -14.48 18.20 58.45
C GLY A 42 -15.04 17.48 57.20
N SER A 43 -16.06 16.65 57.39
CA SER A 43 -16.71 15.89 56.30
C SER A 43 -18.03 16.56 55.90
N ASN A 44 -17.90 17.55 55.03
CA ASN A 44 -19.01 18.42 54.62
C ASN A 44 -19.78 17.83 53.42
N SER A 45 -21.05 18.24 53.30
CA SER A 45 -21.94 17.79 52.22
C SER A 45 -22.69 18.94 51.58
N ILE A 46 -22.94 18.85 50.27
CA ILE A 46 -23.80 19.77 49.53
C ILE A 46 -25.05 19.00 49.12
N GLN A 47 -26.22 19.43 49.62
CA GLN A 47 -27.49 18.84 49.27
C GLN A 47 -28.21 19.65 48.20
N LEU A 48 -28.50 19.02 47.07
CA LEU A 48 -29.27 19.59 45.97
C LEU A 48 -30.71 19.10 46.06
N ILE A 49 -31.64 20.00 46.38
CA ILE A 49 -33.07 19.65 46.58
C ILE A 49 -33.78 19.44 45.24
N GLY A 50 -34.74 18.52 45.22
CA GLY A 50 -35.60 18.27 44.06
C GLY A 50 -36.27 19.55 43.54
N GLY A 51 -36.26 19.73 42.22
CA GLY A 51 -36.70 20.95 41.53
C GLY A 51 -35.61 22.00 41.33
N LEU A 52 -34.39 21.78 41.83
CA LEU A 52 -33.23 22.58 41.47
C LEU A 52 -32.80 22.28 40.03
N SER A 53 -32.66 23.30 39.20
CA SER A 53 -32.23 23.18 37.81
C SER A 53 -30.88 23.88 37.62
N ILE A 54 -29.87 23.09 37.25
CA ILE A 54 -28.53 23.50 36.84
C ILE A 54 -28.58 23.71 35.33
N THR A 55 -28.21 24.90 34.86
CA THR A 55 -28.20 25.25 33.43
C THR A 55 -26.86 24.97 32.77
N SER A 56 -25.77 25.07 33.52
CA SER A 56 -24.42 24.72 33.06
C SER A 56 -23.50 24.53 34.26
N SER A 57 -22.38 23.84 34.06
CA SER A 57 -21.37 23.70 35.11
C SER A 57 -19.95 23.75 34.56
N LYS A 58 -18.99 24.04 35.44
CA LYS A 58 -17.56 23.96 35.13
C LYS A 58 -16.85 23.15 36.22
N ILE A 59 -16.04 22.19 35.80
CA ILE A 59 -15.44 21.19 36.68
C ILE A 59 -13.91 21.28 36.52
N ALA A 60 -13.21 21.43 37.64
CA ALA A 60 -11.76 21.26 37.74
C ALA A 60 -11.47 20.15 38.76
N SER A 61 -10.21 19.72 38.87
CA SER A 61 -9.82 18.62 39.77
C SER A 61 -10.30 18.79 41.21
N ASN A 62 -10.32 20.03 41.72
CA ASN A 62 -10.75 20.32 43.09
C ASN A 62 -11.63 21.59 43.22
N THR A 63 -12.35 21.95 42.17
CA THR A 63 -13.26 23.12 42.17
C THR A 63 -14.44 22.87 41.24
N LEU A 64 -15.61 23.32 41.65
CA LEU A 64 -16.86 23.18 40.90
C LEU A 64 -17.58 24.52 40.82
N LEU A 65 -18.08 24.86 39.64
CA LEU A 65 -19.03 25.96 39.43
C LEU A 65 -20.34 25.39 38.88
N LEU A 66 -21.46 25.75 39.50
CA LEU A 66 -22.81 25.47 39.01
C LEU A 66 -23.52 26.78 38.69
N GLU A 67 -24.09 26.89 37.50
CA GLU A 67 -25.01 27.95 37.12
C GLU A 67 -26.43 27.41 37.22
N LEU A 68 -27.33 28.17 37.85
CA LEU A 68 -28.70 27.76 38.13
C LEU A 68 -29.70 28.51 37.24
N SER A 69 -30.86 27.90 36.99
CA SER A 69 -31.93 28.47 36.16
C SER A 69 -32.48 29.83 36.63
N ASN A 70 -32.29 30.19 37.90
CA ASN A 70 -32.65 31.51 38.43
C ASN A 70 -31.53 32.57 38.27
N GLY A 71 -30.47 32.24 37.53
CA GLY A 71 -29.30 33.07 37.25
C GLY A 71 -28.23 33.05 38.35
N ALA A 72 -28.43 32.31 39.45
CA ALA A 72 -27.44 32.24 40.52
C ALA A 72 -26.26 31.33 40.15
N SER A 73 -25.05 31.70 40.60
CA SER A 73 -23.83 30.94 40.44
C SER A 73 -23.32 30.42 41.78
N VAL A 74 -22.97 29.13 41.84
CA VAL A 74 -22.48 28.46 43.05
C VAL A 74 -21.09 27.91 42.78
N THR A 75 -20.08 28.52 43.39
CA THR A 75 -18.70 28.01 43.38
C THR A 75 -18.44 27.20 44.64
N VAL A 76 -17.93 25.98 44.49
CA VAL A 76 -17.49 25.11 45.57
C VAL A 76 -15.98 24.99 45.51
N LEU A 77 -15.31 25.45 46.56
CA LEU A 77 -13.89 25.22 46.75
C LEU A 77 -13.67 23.90 47.49
N ASP A 78 -12.55 23.25 47.22
CA ASP A 78 -12.23 21.92 47.76
C ASP A 78 -13.31 20.88 47.40
N ALA A 79 -13.81 20.96 46.16
CA ALA A 79 -14.95 20.20 45.68
C ALA A 79 -14.73 18.68 45.75
N GLU A 80 -13.48 18.22 45.69
CA GLU A 80 -13.08 16.81 45.78
C GLU A 80 -13.32 16.21 47.17
N SER A 81 -13.18 17.02 48.23
CA SER A 81 -13.33 16.56 49.62
C SER A 81 -14.78 16.55 50.12
N MET A 82 -15.71 17.11 49.33
CA MET A 82 -17.13 17.23 49.64
C MET A 82 -17.93 15.99 49.23
N ASN A 83 -18.97 15.66 50.01
CA ASN A 83 -20.03 14.75 49.57
C ASN A 83 -21.19 15.52 48.92
N TYR A 84 -21.90 14.88 48.01
CA TYR A 84 -23.03 15.47 47.28
C TYR A 84 -24.28 14.65 47.50
N ILE A 85 -25.32 15.26 48.07
CA ILE A 85 -26.60 14.61 48.38
C ILE A 85 -27.62 15.05 47.34
N ILE A 86 -28.11 14.11 46.53
CA ILE A 86 -29.08 14.41 45.46
C ILE A 86 -30.50 14.11 45.95
N GLY A 87 -31.39 15.10 45.82
CA GLY A 87 -32.78 14.99 46.25
C GLY A 87 -32.94 14.99 47.77
N GLY A 88 -33.98 14.28 48.23
CA GLY A 88 -34.39 14.30 49.63
C GLY A 88 -35.04 15.63 50.05
N ASP A 89 -35.41 15.71 51.32
CA ASP A 89 -36.00 16.90 51.95
C ASP A 89 -35.61 16.95 53.44
N PRO A 90 -34.69 17.86 53.83
CA PRO A 90 -34.23 17.97 55.20
C PRO A 90 -35.31 18.48 56.17
N VAL A 91 -36.39 19.10 55.69
CA VAL A 91 -37.47 19.62 56.55
C VAL A 91 -38.31 18.48 57.14
N ILE A 92 -38.48 17.40 56.38
CA ILE A 92 -39.24 16.20 56.80
C ILE A 92 -38.33 15.02 57.14
N GLY A 93 -37.00 15.21 57.13
CA GLY A 93 -36.01 14.18 57.47
C GLY A 93 -35.84 13.09 56.41
N LEU A 94 -36.22 13.36 55.15
CA LEU A 94 -35.99 12.45 54.04
C LEU A 94 -34.57 12.63 53.50
N HIS A 95 -33.71 11.63 53.66
CA HIS A 95 -32.35 11.67 53.14
C HIS A 95 -32.32 11.45 51.62
N GLY A 96 -31.43 12.17 50.93
CA GLY A 96 -31.18 11.97 49.50
C GLY A 96 -30.22 10.81 49.21
N VAL A 97 -29.71 10.78 47.97
CA VAL A 97 -28.70 9.81 47.53
C VAL A 97 -27.31 10.44 47.62
N ASP A 98 -26.42 9.82 48.40
CA ASP A 98 -25.03 10.26 48.52
C ASP A 98 -24.19 9.95 47.28
N LYS A 99 -23.37 10.91 46.88
CA LYS A 99 -22.40 10.82 45.79
C LYS A 99 -21.06 11.41 46.23
N THR A 100 -19.97 10.83 45.74
CA THR A 100 -18.65 11.45 45.81
C THR A 100 -18.56 12.54 44.74
N PHE A 101 -17.53 13.38 44.76
CA PHE A 101 -17.34 14.36 43.68
C PHE A 101 -17.29 13.71 42.29
N SER A 102 -16.54 12.60 42.16
CA SER A 102 -16.43 11.84 40.92
C SER A 102 -17.77 11.29 40.45
N THR A 103 -18.56 10.64 41.31
CA THR A 103 -19.87 10.11 40.90
C THR A 103 -20.91 11.21 40.71
N PHE A 104 -20.81 12.32 41.41
CA PHE A 104 -21.66 13.50 41.18
C PHE A 104 -21.43 14.11 39.80
N THR A 105 -20.16 14.40 39.46
CA THR A 105 -19.83 14.97 38.14
C THR A 105 -20.26 14.05 37.01
N ASN A 106 -20.06 12.73 37.15
CA ASN A 106 -20.45 11.76 36.13
C ASN A 106 -21.99 11.64 36.03
N ASP A 107 -22.65 11.36 37.15
CA ASP A 107 -24.08 11.01 37.13
C ASP A 107 -25.01 12.20 37.00
N ILE A 108 -24.57 13.40 37.38
CA ILE A 108 -25.40 14.62 37.40
C ILE A 108 -24.94 15.64 36.37
N LEU A 109 -23.64 15.78 36.14
CA LEU A 109 -23.11 16.78 35.20
C LEU A 109 -22.65 16.15 33.88
N GLY A 110 -22.74 14.82 33.72
CA GLY A 110 -22.41 14.12 32.50
C GLY A 110 -20.93 14.19 32.11
N GLN A 111 -20.02 14.42 33.06
CA GLN A 111 -18.58 14.55 32.80
C GLN A 111 -17.72 13.87 33.86
N THR A 112 -16.50 13.47 33.49
CA THR A 112 -15.49 13.00 34.45
C THR A 112 -14.69 14.18 35.03
N VAL A 113 -14.18 14.00 36.25
CA VAL A 113 -13.28 15.00 36.87
C VAL A 113 -11.96 15.04 36.09
N PRO A 114 -11.52 16.19 35.58
CA PRO A 114 -10.28 16.27 34.80
C PRO A 114 -9.05 16.16 35.71
N VAL A 115 -8.00 15.49 35.22
CA VAL A 115 -6.71 15.37 35.94
C VAL A 115 -6.00 16.73 36.04
N SER A 116 -6.20 17.61 35.06
CA SER A 116 -5.74 19.01 35.07
C SER A 116 -6.65 19.89 34.19
N GLY A 117 -6.66 21.19 34.44
CA GLY A 117 -7.46 22.13 33.66
C GLY A 117 -8.92 22.21 34.09
N LEU A 118 -9.78 22.60 33.15
CA LEU A 118 -11.20 22.92 33.36
C LEU A 118 -12.02 22.29 32.24
N VAL A 119 -13.08 21.57 32.58
CA VAL A 119 -14.05 21.02 31.62
C VAL A 119 -15.45 21.61 31.85
N ASN A 120 -16.22 21.78 30.78
CA ASN A 120 -17.62 22.19 30.88
C ASN A 120 -18.48 20.95 31.17
N GLY A 121 -19.24 20.99 32.25
CA GLY A 121 -20.27 20.00 32.57
C GLY A 121 -21.65 20.43 32.09
N GLY A 122 -22.55 19.46 32.00
CA GLY A 122 -23.90 19.60 31.46
C GLY A 122 -24.90 20.29 32.38
N ALA A 123 -26.13 20.37 31.89
CA ALA A 123 -27.31 20.82 32.61
C ALA A 123 -28.00 19.64 33.30
N ALA A 124 -28.69 19.91 34.41
CA ALA A 124 -29.40 18.87 35.15
C ALA A 124 -30.62 19.42 35.90
N GLU A 125 -31.74 18.69 35.82
CA GLU A 125 -32.89 18.91 36.69
C GLU A 125 -32.93 17.85 37.78
N ILE A 126 -32.77 18.29 39.04
CA ILE A 126 -32.70 17.40 40.19
C ILE A 126 -34.10 16.91 40.56
N ASN A 127 -34.28 15.60 40.68
CA ASN A 127 -35.52 14.99 41.14
C ASN A 127 -35.50 14.77 42.66
N SER A 128 -36.68 14.79 43.28
CA SER A 128 -36.81 14.57 44.73
C SER A 128 -36.43 13.15 45.19
N ASN A 129 -36.46 12.17 44.28
CA ASN A 129 -36.12 10.76 44.53
C ASN A 129 -34.61 10.46 44.48
N GLY A 130 -33.76 11.48 44.28
CA GLY A 130 -32.31 11.33 44.22
C GLY A 130 -31.74 10.96 42.87
N THR A 131 -32.54 11.05 41.79
CA THR A 131 -32.05 11.04 40.41
C THR A 131 -32.02 12.46 39.82
N ALA A 132 -31.54 12.61 38.60
CA ALA A 132 -31.66 13.84 37.83
C ALA A 132 -32.01 13.54 36.37
N VAL A 133 -32.68 14.47 35.70
CA VAL A 133 -32.74 14.50 34.23
C VAL A 133 -31.51 15.26 33.76
N VAL A 134 -30.54 14.54 33.21
CA VAL A 134 -29.26 15.10 32.79
C VAL A 134 -29.30 15.40 31.30
N THR A 135 -28.91 16.61 30.93
CA THR A 135 -28.58 17.00 29.57
C THR A 135 -27.05 17.18 29.53
N PRO A 136 -26.29 16.25 28.94
CA PRO A 136 -24.84 16.40 28.80
C PRO A 136 -24.50 17.76 28.19
N PRO A 137 -23.31 18.32 28.50
CA PRO A 137 -22.90 19.59 27.90
C PRO A 137 -22.96 19.44 26.38
N GLU A 138 -23.49 20.45 25.68
CA GLU A 138 -23.23 20.57 24.25
C GLU A 138 -21.72 20.60 24.11
N ASP A 139 -21.19 19.64 23.36
CA ASP A 139 -19.78 19.56 23.07
C ASP A 139 -19.40 20.84 22.32
N THR A 140 -18.84 21.78 23.08
CA THR A 140 -18.25 23.00 22.52
C THR A 140 -16.83 22.74 22.07
N ASP A 141 -16.35 21.49 22.23
CA ASP A 141 -15.45 20.86 21.28
C ASP A 141 -16.31 20.20 20.20
N SER A 142 -16.99 21.01 19.40
CA SER A 142 -17.38 20.56 18.07
C SER A 142 -16.08 20.38 17.29
N HIS A 143 -15.38 19.26 17.54
CA HIS A 143 -14.75 18.56 16.45
C HIS A 143 -15.88 18.31 15.46
N GLU A 144 -15.76 19.01 14.35
CA GLU A 144 -16.30 18.74 13.03
C GLU A 144 -16.07 17.27 12.61
N SER A 145 -16.42 16.28 13.44
CA SER A 145 -16.29 14.85 13.12
C SER A 145 -17.33 14.39 12.11
N SER A 146 -18.29 15.25 11.75
CA SER A 146 -19.09 15.08 10.54
C SER A 146 -18.51 15.76 9.29
N ASP A 147 -17.39 16.49 9.38
CA ASP A 147 -16.85 17.28 8.26
C ASP A 147 -15.38 16.93 7.93
N PHE A 148 -14.49 16.58 8.88
CA PHE A 148 -13.08 16.33 8.54
C PHE A 148 -12.83 15.03 7.75
N LEU A 149 -13.32 13.88 8.24
CA LEU A 149 -13.25 12.62 7.49
C LEU A 149 -14.04 12.72 6.18
N VAL A 150 -15.15 13.46 6.16
CA VAL A 150 -15.93 13.69 4.93
C VAL A 150 -15.17 14.55 3.92
N GLN A 151 -14.44 15.58 4.39
CA GLN A 151 -13.54 16.39 3.55
C GLN A 151 -12.36 15.57 3.02
N ALA A 152 -11.81 14.68 3.83
CA ALA A 152 -10.79 13.72 3.41
C ALA A 152 -11.32 12.75 2.35
N GLN A 153 -12.47 12.12 2.60
CA GLN A 153 -13.14 11.24 1.65
C GLN A 153 -13.56 11.97 0.37
N ALA A 154 -13.80 13.28 0.41
CA ALA A 154 -14.06 14.08 -0.79
C ALA A 154 -12.82 14.22 -1.71
N LYS A 155 -11.64 13.79 -1.28
CA LYS A 155 -10.44 13.62 -2.12
C LYS A 155 -10.39 12.30 -2.86
N SER A 156 -11.35 11.40 -2.58
CA SER A 156 -11.46 10.10 -3.23
C SER A 156 -11.41 10.24 -4.75
N ASN A 157 -10.54 9.45 -5.37
CA ASN A 157 -10.40 9.29 -6.80
C ASN A 157 -10.40 7.79 -7.11
N THR A 158 -11.49 7.29 -7.68
CA THR A 158 -11.60 5.89 -8.10
C THR A 158 -11.51 5.82 -9.62
N ASN A 159 -10.70 4.89 -10.12
CA ASN A 159 -10.72 4.49 -11.51
C ASN A 159 -10.67 2.97 -11.54
N SER A 160 -11.59 2.35 -12.28
CA SER A 160 -11.67 0.89 -12.41
C SER A 160 -11.52 0.47 -13.89
N GLY A 161 -10.90 1.33 -14.69
CA GLY A 161 -10.61 1.12 -16.10
C GLY A 161 -9.19 1.56 -16.39
N THR A 162 -8.84 1.61 -17.67
CA THR A 162 -7.50 2.05 -18.07
C THR A 162 -7.31 3.56 -17.89
N GLY A 163 -6.08 3.95 -17.56
CA GLY A 163 -5.55 5.30 -17.69
C GLY A 163 -5.29 5.69 -19.15
N THR A 164 -4.28 6.53 -19.36
CA THR A 164 -3.90 6.90 -20.74
C THR A 164 -3.09 5.77 -21.36
N VAL A 165 -3.70 5.06 -22.32
CA VAL A 165 -3.04 3.95 -23.03
C VAL A 165 -1.83 4.40 -23.85
N PRO A 166 -0.86 3.50 -24.14
CA PRO A 166 0.30 3.80 -24.96
C PRO A 166 -0.06 4.31 -26.37
N VAL A 167 0.70 5.28 -26.85
CA VAL A 167 0.71 5.75 -28.23
C VAL A 167 2.15 5.81 -28.76
N THR A 168 2.30 5.88 -30.08
CA THR A 168 3.61 5.97 -30.74
C THR A 168 4.46 7.08 -30.14
N GLY A 169 5.67 6.73 -29.71
CA GLY A 169 6.64 7.60 -29.05
C GLY A 169 6.63 7.54 -27.52
N ASP A 170 5.69 6.81 -26.90
CA ASP A 170 5.68 6.60 -25.45
C ASP A 170 6.73 5.57 -25.01
N SER A 171 6.96 4.52 -25.82
CA SER A 171 8.04 3.58 -25.56
C SER A 171 9.37 4.15 -26.06
N PRO A 172 10.42 4.20 -25.21
CA PRO A 172 11.70 4.76 -25.62
C PRO A 172 12.43 3.81 -26.57
N ALA A 173 12.80 4.31 -27.75
CA ALA A 173 13.80 3.70 -28.64
C ALA A 173 13.50 2.32 -29.26
N LEU A 174 12.29 1.76 -29.14
CA LEU A 174 11.99 0.42 -29.69
C LEU A 174 11.19 0.42 -31.00
N GLU A 175 10.57 1.53 -31.36
CA GLU A 175 9.68 1.61 -32.51
C GLU A 175 10.46 1.63 -33.83
N SER A 176 10.31 0.59 -34.67
CA SER A 176 10.92 0.56 -36.02
C SER A 176 10.17 1.45 -37.02
N GLY A 177 8.86 1.62 -36.84
CA GLY A 177 7.95 2.26 -37.78
C GLY A 177 7.33 1.32 -38.82
N ASP A 178 7.75 0.05 -38.86
CA ASP A 178 7.21 -0.99 -39.72
C ASP A 178 6.31 -1.93 -38.90
N TYR A 179 5.01 -1.96 -39.21
CA TYR A 179 4.00 -2.71 -38.45
C TYR A 179 3.03 -3.44 -39.37
N TRP A 180 2.49 -4.56 -38.89
CA TRP A 180 1.42 -5.26 -39.59
C TRP A 180 0.15 -4.42 -39.71
N SER A 181 -0.53 -4.52 -40.85
CA SER A 181 -1.84 -3.91 -41.03
C SER A 181 -2.95 -4.91 -40.70
N GLY A 182 -3.58 -4.76 -39.54
CA GLY A 182 -4.72 -5.59 -39.13
C GLY A 182 -4.61 -6.10 -37.69
N SER A 183 -5.68 -6.69 -37.18
CA SER A 183 -5.76 -7.24 -35.81
C SER A 183 -5.61 -8.76 -35.76
N THR A 184 -5.38 -9.41 -36.91
CA THR A 184 -5.14 -10.85 -36.99
C THR A 184 -3.90 -11.07 -37.84
N ILE A 185 -2.92 -11.74 -37.24
CA ILE A 185 -1.65 -12.11 -37.86
C ILE A 185 -1.64 -13.63 -37.99
N THR A 186 -1.27 -14.13 -39.14
CA THR A 186 -1.15 -15.56 -39.39
C THR A 186 0.31 -16.01 -39.28
N TYR A 187 0.53 -17.26 -38.91
CA TYR A 187 1.89 -17.80 -38.85
C TYR A 187 1.95 -19.24 -39.35
N SER A 188 3.11 -19.63 -39.87
CA SER A 188 3.37 -21.00 -40.33
C SER A 188 4.78 -21.47 -40.01
N TYR A 189 4.98 -22.79 -40.05
CA TYR A 189 6.27 -23.43 -39.78
C TYR A 189 6.80 -24.10 -41.04
N ASN A 190 7.94 -23.64 -41.54
CA ASN A 190 8.49 -24.21 -42.77
C ASN A 190 9.17 -25.55 -42.53
N THR A 191 8.91 -26.50 -43.44
CA THR A 191 9.50 -27.85 -43.40
C THR A 191 10.60 -28.04 -44.44
N THR A 192 10.64 -27.16 -45.43
CA THR A 192 11.65 -27.08 -46.50
C THR A 192 11.85 -25.62 -46.86
N GLU A 193 13.04 -25.24 -47.32
CA GLU A 193 13.37 -23.87 -47.73
C GLU A 193 12.37 -23.35 -48.80
N PRO A 194 11.61 -22.28 -48.50
CA PRO A 194 10.80 -21.57 -49.49
C PRO A 194 11.60 -21.06 -50.69
N ALA A 195 10.97 -21.07 -51.88
CA ALA A 195 11.65 -20.75 -53.13
C ALA A 195 12.06 -19.27 -53.26
N ASP A 196 11.36 -18.38 -52.55
CA ASP A 196 11.61 -16.96 -52.46
C ASP A 196 12.82 -16.61 -51.57
N TYR A 197 13.28 -17.53 -50.72
CA TYR A 197 14.50 -17.34 -49.93
C TYR A 197 15.79 -17.55 -50.72
N ALA A 198 15.72 -17.96 -51.99
CA ALA A 198 16.89 -18.26 -52.81
C ALA A 198 17.91 -17.11 -52.91
N SER A 199 17.50 -15.84 -52.71
CA SER A 199 18.41 -14.69 -52.68
C SER A 199 19.12 -14.46 -51.35
N GLN A 200 18.66 -15.08 -50.26
CA GLN A 200 19.21 -14.91 -48.91
C GLN A 200 20.49 -15.73 -48.70
N ASN A 201 20.77 -16.71 -49.57
CA ASN A 201 21.91 -17.62 -49.46
C ASN A 201 21.97 -18.36 -48.10
N LEU A 202 20.81 -18.83 -47.62
CA LEU A 202 20.71 -19.59 -46.38
C LEU A 202 21.47 -20.92 -46.51
N SER A 203 22.15 -21.34 -45.44
CA SER A 203 22.77 -22.66 -45.34
C SER A 203 22.13 -23.47 -44.22
N GLY A 204 22.26 -24.80 -44.31
CA GLY A 204 21.81 -25.70 -43.25
C GLY A 204 20.32 -25.65 -42.91
N PHE A 205 19.44 -25.24 -43.84
CA PHE A 205 18.00 -25.22 -43.60
C PHE A 205 17.52 -26.60 -43.13
N ILE A 206 16.84 -26.64 -41.98
CA ILE A 206 16.15 -27.82 -41.47
C ILE A 206 14.64 -27.55 -41.34
N ALA A 207 13.84 -28.60 -41.27
CA ALA A 207 12.43 -28.42 -40.89
C ALA A 207 12.35 -27.76 -39.51
N PHE A 208 11.46 -26.78 -39.35
CA PHE A 208 11.34 -26.03 -38.11
C PHE A 208 11.15 -26.99 -36.91
N PRO A 209 12.01 -26.92 -35.87
CA PRO A 209 12.00 -27.88 -34.78
C PRO A 209 10.66 -27.95 -34.06
N ASP A 210 10.15 -29.16 -33.85
CA ASP A 210 8.91 -29.36 -33.07
C ASP A 210 9.02 -28.79 -31.64
N ALA A 211 10.23 -28.80 -31.07
CA ALA A 211 10.51 -28.25 -29.74
C ALA A 211 10.30 -26.74 -29.63
N ALA A 212 10.42 -25.99 -30.73
CA ALA A 212 10.27 -24.53 -30.74
C ALA A 212 8.82 -24.07 -30.92
N LYS A 213 7.92 -24.94 -31.39
CA LYS A 213 6.53 -24.57 -31.72
C LYS A 213 5.70 -24.15 -30.51
N THR A 214 5.89 -24.80 -29.36
CA THR A 214 5.20 -24.40 -28.13
C THR A 214 5.66 -23.00 -27.66
N PRO A 215 6.98 -22.73 -27.54
CA PRO A 215 7.49 -21.38 -27.28
C PRO A 215 6.97 -20.29 -28.25
N VAL A 216 6.86 -20.59 -29.55
CA VAL A 216 6.25 -19.64 -30.50
C VAL A 216 4.81 -19.28 -30.10
N VAL A 217 4.02 -20.29 -29.77
CA VAL A 217 2.62 -20.07 -29.34
C VAL A 217 2.57 -19.32 -28.00
N GLU A 218 3.50 -19.59 -27.08
CA GLU A 218 3.61 -18.86 -25.81
C GLU A 218 3.95 -17.38 -26.03
N ALA A 219 4.90 -17.07 -26.91
CA ALA A 219 5.24 -15.69 -27.27
C ALA A 219 4.05 -14.93 -27.88
N PHE A 220 3.29 -15.59 -28.75
CA PHE A 220 2.06 -15.00 -29.30
C PHE A 220 0.97 -14.84 -28.26
N ASN A 221 0.75 -15.84 -27.40
CA ASN A 221 -0.23 -15.74 -26.32
C ASN A 221 0.12 -14.58 -25.37
N ASP A 222 1.41 -14.37 -25.08
CA ASP A 222 1.88 -13.23 -24.29
C ASP A 222 1.47 -11.90 -24.95
N ILE A 223 1.76 -11.73 -26.25
CA ILE A 223 1.34 -10.52 -27.01
C ILE A 223 -0.18 -10.34 -27.03
N GLU A 224 -0.95 -11.42 -27.13
CA GLU A 224 -2.42 -11.35 -27.05
C GLU A 224 -2.92 -10.90 -25.67
N THR A 225 -2.15 -11.08 -24.59
CA THR A 225 -2.57 -10.59 -23.27
C THR A 225 -2.64 -9.07 -23.24
N PHE A 226 -1.67 -8.37 -23.86
CA PHE A 226 -1.54 -6.92 -23.73
C PHE A 226 -1.91 -6.14 -25.00
N THR A 227 -2.02 -6.78 -26.17
CA THR A 227 -2.44 -6.13 -27.43
C THR A 227 -3.80 -6.59 -27.95
N ALA A 228 -4.41 -5.81 -28.84
CA ALA A 228 -5.64 -6.18 -29.53
C ALA A 228 -5.46 -7.22 -30.66
N LEU A 229 -4.28 -7.83 -30.77
CA LEU A 229 -3.95 -8.79 -31.82
C LEU A 229 -4.53 -10.18 -31.53
N THR A 230 -4.57 -10.98 -32.59
CA THR A 230 -4.84 -12.41 -32.54
C THR A 230 -3.91 -13.14 -33.51
N PHE A 231 -3.39 -14.29 -33.11
CA PHE A 231 -2.43 -15.08 -33.91
C PHE A 231 -3.03 -16.42 -34.32
N ASN A 232 -3.12 -16.65 -35.64
CA ASN A 232 -3.76 -17.85 -36.18
C ASN A 232 -2.79 -18.70 -37.00
N PRO A 233 -2.61 -20.00 -36.67
CA PRO A 233 -1.77 -20.87 -37.48
C PRO A 233 -2.40 -21.13 -38.84
N VAL A 234 -1.58 -21.07 -39.88
CA VAL A 234 -1.90 -21.55 -41.24
C VAL A 234 -0.89 -22.61 -41.67
N SER A 235 -1.21 -23.36 -42.73
CA SER A 235 -0.36 -24.49 -43.14
C SER A 235 0.93 -24.09 -43.85
N VAL A 236 0.90 -22.96 -44.58
CA VAL A 236 1.98 -22.35 -45.37
C VAL A 236 1.63 -20.87 -45.57
N ASP A 237 2.60 -20.05 -45.97
CA ASP A 237 2.42 -18.65 -46.37
C ASP A 237 1.68 -17.81 -45.29
N GLY A 238 2.05 -18.01 -44.01
CA GLY A 238 1.62 -17.13 -42.93
C GLY A 238 2.26 -15.75 -43.05
N ASP A 239 1.68 -14.75 -42.38
CA ASP A 239 2.30 -13.42 -42.28
C ASP A 239 3.69 -13.50 -41.61
N ILE A 240 3.86 -14.41 -40.65
CA ILE A 240 5.15 -14.75 -40.04
C ILE A 240 5.49 -16.21 -40.35
N GLU A 241 6.56 -16.47 -41.09
CA GLU A 241 7.08 -17.81 -41.31
C GLU A 241 8.29 -18.11 -40.41
N PHE A 242 8.22 -19.23 -39.70
CA PHE A 242 9.27 -19.69 -38.81
C PHE A 242 10.20 -20.70 -39.49
N ASN A 243 11.50 -20.43 -39.38
CA ASN A 243 12.57 -21.11 -40.09
C ASN A 243 13.71 -21.48 -39.14
N ALA A 244 14.49 -22.50 -39.51
CA ALA A 244 15.70 -22.88 -38.79
C ALA A 244 16.85 -23.13 -39.76
N VAL A 245 17.95 -22.40 -39.58
CA VAL A 245 19.10 -22.36 -40.49
C VAL A 245 20.41 -22.38 -39.71
N GLU A 246 21.50 -22.70 -40.40
CA GLU A 246 22.85 -22.65 -39.80
C GLU A 246 23.21 -21.21 -39.49
N GLN A 247 23.57 -20.93 -38.24
CA GLN A 247 24.12 -19.65 -37.82
C GLN A 247 25.62 -19.77 -37.55
N SER A 248 26.33 -18.64 -37.58
CA SER A 248 27.77 -18.62 -37.36
C SER A 248 28.17 -17.53 -36.37
N GLY A 249 29.25 -17.76 -35.63
CA GLY A 249 29.71 -16.81 -34.63
C GLY A 249 28.85 -16.83 -33.37
N SER A 250 28.39 -15.67 -32.94
CA SER A 250 27.57 -15.46 -31.74
C SER A 250 26.13 -15.09 -32.06
N THR A 251 25.64 -15.44 -33.25
CA THR A 251 24.27 -15.18 -33.71
C THR A 251 23.44 -16.42 -33.47
N ASP A 252 22.36 -16.30 -32.71
CA ASP A 252 21.44 -17.42 -32.42
C ASP A 252 20.09 -17.29 -33.15
N GLY A 253 19.83 -16.15 -33.76
CA GLY A 253 18.64 -15.88 -34.57
C GLY A 253 18.78 -14.60 -35.39
N PHE A 254 17.84 -14.40 -36.32
CA PHE A 254 17.53 -13.11 -36.91
C PHE A 254 16.09 -13.12 -37.43
N ALA A 255 15.50 -11.94 -37.60
CA ALA A 255 14.19 -11.77 -38.21
C ALA A 255 14.12 -10.52 -39.10
N PHE A 256 13.07 -10.45 -39.90
CA PHE A 256 12.76 -9.26 -40.70
C PHE A 256 11.57 -8.52 -40.09
N TYR A 257 11.61 -7.19 -40.16
CA TYR A 257 10.45 -6.35 -39.81
C TYR A 257 9.20 -6.70 -40.64
N PRO A 258 8.00 -6.40 -40.13
CA PRO A 258 6.73 -6.58 -40.84
C PRO A 258 6.77 -6.10 -42.29
N GLY A 259 6.33 -6.94 -43.22
CA GLY A 259 6.41 -6.60 -44.63
C GLY A 259 5.84 -7.66 -45.57
N SER A 260 6.09 -7.49 -46.87
CA SER A 260 5.67 -8.46 -47.89
C SER A 260 6.75 -9.47 -48.20
N GLY A 261 6.39 -10.72 -48.50
CA GLY A 261 7.37 -11.78 -48.78
C GLY A 261 8.06 -12.17 -47.48
N ILE A 262 9.40 -12.11 -47.45
CA ILE A 262 10.19 -12.46 -46.26
C ILE A 262 10.02 -11.51 -45.07
N GLY A 263 9.35 -10.37 -45.24
CA GLY A 263 9.11 -9.43 -44.15
C GLY A 263 8.23 -10.06 -43.08
N GLY A 264 8.69 -10.08 -41.83
CA GLY A 264 8.05 -10.81 -40.74
C GLY A 264 8.71 -12.14 -40.39
N ASP A 265 9.48 -12.74 -41.30
CA ASP A 265 9.96 -14.10 -41.10
C ASP A 265 11.06 -14.19 -40.04
N VAL A 266 11.01 -15.27 -39.27
CA VAL A 266 11.91 -15.55 -38.15
C VAL A 266 12.82 -16.73 -38.49
N PHE A 267 14.12 -16.57 -38.26
CA PHE A 267 15.16 -17.56 -38.55
C PHE A 267 15.96 -17.89 -37.28
N LEU A 268 15.76 -19.07 -36.72
CA LEU A 268 16.47 -19.54 -35.53
C LEU A 268 17.67 -20.43 -35.88
N ASN A 269 18.64 -20.53 -34.98
CA ASN A 269 19.79 -21.42 -35.14
C ASN A 269 19.36 -22.90 -35.14
N ASN A 270 19.77 -23.64 -36.18
CA ASN A 270 19.45 -25.04 -36.38
C ASN A 270 20.17 -26.01 -35.42
N ASP A 271 21.12 -25.54 -34.60
CA ASP A 271 21.76 -26.32 -33.54
C ASP A 271 20.81 -26.57 -32.35
N TYR A 272 19.72 -25.81 -32.24
CA TYR A 272 18.71 -25.95 -31.18
C TYR A 272 17.49 -26.71 -31.68
N THR A 273 17.33 -27.96 -31.22
CA THR A 273 16.24 -28.85 -31.68
C THR A 273 15.50 -29.57 -30.55
N THR A 274 15.88 -29.36 -29.29
CA THR A 274 15.35 -30.11 -28.14
C THR A 274 14.51 -29.22 -27.22
N THR A 275 13.55 -29.83 -26.52
CA THR A 275 12.69 -29.12 -25.56
C THR A 275 13.46 -28.48 -24.41
N GLU A 276 14.58 -29.09 -23.99
CA GLU A 276 15.42 -28.54 -22.90
C GLU A 276 16.12 -27.24 -23.33
N GLN A 277 16.57 -27.16 -24.59
CA GLN A 277 17.15 -25.93 -25.13
C GLN A 277 16.13 -24.78 -25.21
N TYR A 278 14.87 -25.09 -25.52
CA TYR A 278 13.77 -24.14 -25.57
C TYR A 278 12.97 -24.05 -24.26
N ALA A 279 13.55 -24.45 -23.13
CA ALA A 279 12.91 -24.26 -21.84
C ALA A 279 12.83 -22.75 -21.52
N ALA A 280 11.70 -22.33 -20.94
CA ALA A 280 11.49 -20.95 -20.53
C ALA A 280 12.64 -20.45 -19.64
N GLY A 281 13.16 -19.25 -19.95
CA GLY A 281 14.32 -18.64 -19.31
C GLY A 281 15.65 -18.96 -20.01
N GLY A 282 15.74 -20.09 -20.71
CA GLY A 282 16.95 -20.47 -21.46
C GLY A 282 17.22 -19.54 -22.66
N SER A 283 18.49 -19.44 -23.06
CA SER A 283 18.93 -18.56 -24.14
C SER A 283 18.18 -18.77 -25.47
N PRO A 284 17.96 -20.00 -26.00
CA PRO A 284 17.19 -20.19 -27.24
C PRO A 284 15.72 -19.76 -27.15
N TYR A 285 15.11 -19.85 -25.96
CA TYR A 285 13.78 -19.31 -25.72
C TYR A 285 13.79 -17.78 -25.78
N PHE A 286 14.76 -17.16 -25.12
CA PHE A 286 14.93 -15.70 -25.12
C PHE A 286 15.21 -15.16 -26.53
N THR A 287 16.07 -15.82 -27.32
CA THR A 287 16.29 -15.45 -28.73
C THR A 287 14.99 -15.54 -29.53
N LEU A 288 14.17 -16.56 -29.32
CA LEU A 288 12.90 -16.68 -30.03
C LEU A 288 11.97 -15.51 -29.74
N ILE A 289 11.79 -15.10 -28.48
CA ILE A 289 10.94 -13.93 -28.16
C ILE A 289 11.53 -12.63 -28.73
N HIS A 290 12.86 -12.50 -28.72
CA HIS A 290 13.56 -11.36 -29.33
C HIS A 290 13.30 -11.26 -30.84
N GLU A 291 13.45 -12.37 -31.56
CA GLU A 291 13.21 -12.40 -33.00
C GLU A 291 11.73 -12.21 -33.35
N VAL A 292 10.81 -12.70 -32.51
CA VAL A 292 9.39 -12.36 -32.65
C VAL A 292 9.17 -10.86 -32.42
N GLY A 293 9.87 -10.23 -31.48
CA GLY A 293 9.87 -8.78 -31.30
C GLY A 293 10.20 -8.02 -32.59
N HIS A 294 11.25 -8.41 -33.30
CA HIS A 294 11.58 -7.88 -34.63
C HIS A 294 10.47 -8.13 -35.67
N ALA A 295 9.95 -9.37 -35.74
CA ALA A 295 8.84 -9.73 -36.63
C ALA A 295 7.54 -8.97 -36.31
N MET A 296 7.44 -8.39 -35.11
CA MET A 296 6.35 -7.54 -34.66
C MET A 296 6.66 -6.04 -34.79
N GLY A 297 7.86 -5.66 -35.24
CA GLY A 297 8.22 -4.27 -35.52
C GLY A 297 9.02 -3.56 -34.42
N LEU A 298 9.62 -4.31 -33.49
CA LEU A 298 10.54 -3.74 -32.50
C LEU A 298 11.97 -3.75 -33.03
N LYS A 299 12.68 -2.61 -32.95
CA LYS A 299 14.12 -2.53 -33.27
C LYS A 299 14.96 -2.76 -32.01
N HIS A 300 16.28 -2.96 -32.18
CA HIS A 300 17.16 -2.94 -31.01
C HIS A 300 17.11 -1.58 -30.30
N SER A 301 17.18 -1.62 -28.97
CA SER A 301 17.18 -0.45 -28.09
C SER A 301 18.39 0.46 -28.26
N PHE A 302 19.48 -0.05 -28.82
CA PHE A 302 20.77 0.63 -28.96
C PHE A 302 21.12 1.07 -30.39
N GLU A 303 20.33 0.67 -31.39
CA GLU A 303 20.61 0.97 -32.80
C GLU A 303 19.70 2.08 -33.34
N ASP A 304 20.11 2.74 -34.43
CA ASP A 304 19.35 3.67 -35.27
C ASP A 304 18.37 4.66 -34.58
N GLY A 305 18.60 5.96 -34.81
CA GLY A 305 17.67 7.00 -34.34
C GLY A 305 17.72 7.19 -32.83
N ALA A 306 16.59 6.99 -32.15
CA ALA A 306 16.51 7.07 -30.69
C ALA A 306 17.04 5.78 -30.06
N THR A 307 17.85 5.90 -29.00
CA THR A 307 18.42 4.78 -28.24
C THR A 307 18.09 4.93 -26.75
N LEU A 308 18.07 3.83 -26.00
CA LEU A 308 17.88 3.90 -24.55
C LEU A 308 19.07 4.59 -23.86
N PRO A 309 18.81 5.27 -22.72
CA PRO A 309 19.86 5.67 -21.77
C PRO A 309 20.70 4.46 -21.32
N ALA A 310 21.97 4.69 -20.97
CA ALA A 310 22.90 3.61 -20.64
C ALA A 310 22.51 2.79 -19.40
N ASP A 311 21.75 3.38 -18.48
CA ASP A 311 21.21 2.74 -17.27
C ASP A 311 19.91 1.95 -17.52
N GLU A 312 19.23 2.21 -18.64
CA GLU A 312 18.03 1.50 -19.08
C GLU A 312 18.31 0.51 -20.22
N GLU A 313 19.47 0.60 -20.87
CA GLU A 313 19.88 -0.26 -22.00
C GLU A 313 20.21 -1.69 -21.53
N ASN A 314 19.17 -2.44 -21.19
CA ASN A 314 19.27 -3.80 -20.67
C ASN A 314 17.98 -4.61 -20.78
N THR A 315 18.09 -5.93 -20.57
CA THR A 315 16.99 -6.90 -20.76
C THR A 315 15.86 -6.79 -19.73
N SER A 316 16.02 -6.04 -18.64
CA SER A 316 14.90 -5.72 -17.73
C SER A 316 14.00 -4.61 -18.26
N HIS A 317 14.47 -3.81 -19.22
CA HIS A 317 13.67 -2.75 -19.84
C HIS A 317 13.12 -3.18 -21.19
N SER A 318 13.91 -3.93 -21.97
CA SER A 318 13.50 -4.46 -23.27
C SER A 318 14.23 -5.74 -23.61
N VAL A 319 13.49 -6.75 -24.08
CA VAL A 319 14.08 -7.97 -24.64
C VAL A 319 14.91 -7.69 -25.90
N MET A 320 14.75 -6.51 -26.51
CA MET A 320 15.54 -6.05 -27.66
C MET A 320 16.93 -5.54 -27.30
N SER A 321 17.30 -5.52 -26.02
CA SER A 321 18.65 -5.22 -25.57
C SER A 321 19.57 -6.45 -25.63
N TYR A 322 20.87 -6.21 -25.78
CA TYR A 322 21.91 -7.25 -25.66
C TYR A 322 22.61 -7.26 -24.29
N THR A 323 22.21 -6.38 -23.37
CA THR A 323 22.81 -6.28 -22.05
C THR A 323 21.93 -6.97 -21.01
N ASN A 324 22.36 -8.12 -20.49
CA ASN A 324 21.63 -8.80 -19.43
C ASN A 324 21.75 -8.09 -18.08
N VAL A 325 20.66 -8.06 -17.30
CA VAL A 325 20.66 -7.66 -15.88
C VAL A 325 20.58 -8.92 -15.02
N TYR A 326 21.65 -9.19 -14.24
CA TYR A 326 21.72 -10.23 -13.19
C TYR A 326 21.07 -11.57 -13.58
N ASP A 327 21.68 -12.30 -14.51
CA ASP A 327 21.10 -13.52 -15.10
C ASP A 327 21.49 -14.82 -14.38
N SER A 328 22.09 -14.71 -13.19
CA SER A 328 22.69 -15.87 -12.56
C SER A 328 22.04 -16.27 -11.24
N SER A 329 21.73 -17.56 -11.16
CA SER A 329 21.38 -18.25 -9.91
C SER A 329 22.38 -19.37 -9.64
N ILE A 330 22.27 -20.01 -8.46
CA ILE A 330 23.12 -21.15 -8.11
C ILE A 330 22.26 -22.36 -7.81
N GLU A 331 22.52 -23.44 -8.53
CA GLU A 331 22.00 -24.76 -8.24
C GLU A 331 23.01 -25.56 -7.42
N PHE A 332 22.52 -26.28 -6.41
CA PHE A 332 23.33 -27.16 -5.60
C PHE A 332 22.83 -28.59 -5.69
N THR A 333 23.74 -29.52 -5.95
CA THR A 333 23.44 -30.95 -5.98
C THR A 333 24.21 -31.68 -4.87
N LEU A 334 23.48 -32.32 -3.96
CA LEU A 334 24.04 -33.17 -2.91
C LEU A 334 24.04 -34.64 -3.37
N VAL A 335 25.22 -35.25 -3.44
CA VAL A 335 25.39 -36.68 -3.76
C VAL A 335 26.23 -37.35 -2.68
N GLY A 336 25.56 -38.12 -1.81
CA GLY A 336 26.22 -38.79 -0.68
C GLY A 336 26.86 -37.78 0.27
N ASN A 337 28.19 -37.78 0.35
CA ASN A 337 28.97 -36.88 1.22
C ASN A 337 29.74 -35.82 0.41
N SER A 338 29.21 -35.41 -0.75
CA SER A 338 29.73 -34.35 -1.60
C SER A 338 28.60 -33.43 -2.03
N ILE A 339 28.87 -32.13 -2.04
CA ILE A 339 28.00 -31.10 -2.60
C ILE A 339 28.72 -30.46 -3.79
N ASN A 340 28.01 -30.23 -4.88
CA ASN A 340 28.49 -29.47 -6.03
C ASN A 340 27.60 -28.25 -6.21
N SER A 341 28.17 -27.17 -6.72
CA SER A 341 27.44 -25.99 -7.18
C SER A 341 27.58 -25.86 -8.69
N GLN A 342 26.54 -25.33 -9.31
CA GLN A 342 26.53 -24.89 -10.70
C GLN A 342 25.95 -23.48 -10.73
N GLN A 343 26.73 -22.52 -11.21
CA GLN A 343 26.18 -21.23 -11.60
C GLN A 343 25.35 -21.46 -12.87
N VAL A 344 24.08 -21.13 -12.80
CA VAL A 344 23.17 -21.14 -13.95
C VAL A 344 23.12 -19.70 -14.44
N ARG A 345 23.80 -19.44 -15.56
CA ARG A 345 23.65 -18.23 -16.38
C ARG A 345 22.58 -18.57 -17.42
N ASP A 346 21.73 -17.62 -17.81
CA ASP A 346 20.48 -17.82 -18.57
C ASP A 346 19.23 -17.85 -17.68
N HIS A 347 19.18 -17.02 -16.62
CA HIS A 347 17.92 -16.65 -15.99
C HIS A 347 17.31 -15.45 -16.75
N ASN A 348 16.88 -15.68 -18.00
CA ASN A 348 16.30 -14.61 -18.83
C ASN A 348 14.80 -14.45 -18.59
N THR A 349 14.26 -13.27 -18.90
CA THR A 349 12.81 -13.07 -18.92
C THR A 349 12.14 -14.04 -19.90
N THR A 350 10.93 -14.47 -19.54
CA THR A 350 10.12 -15.43 -20.29
C THR A 350 9.01 -14.76 -21.09
N GLY A 351 8.92 -13.43 -21.03
CA GLY A 351 7.94 -12.61 -21.74
C GLY A 351 8.52 -11.24 -22.06
N TYR A 352 7.71 -10.40 -22.70
CA TYR A 352 8.12 -9.06 -23.10
C TYR A 352 8.28 -8.13 -21.90
N SER A 353 9.33 -7.31 -21.90
CA SER A 353 9.60 -6.33 -20.84
C SER A 353 8.76 -5.06 -21.04
N LEU A 354 8.76 -4.19 -20.03
CA LEU A 354 7.89 -3.01 -19.95
C LEU A 354 7.88 -2.18 -21.25
N TYR A 355 9.05 -1.88 -21.82
CA TYR A 355 9.10 -1.02 -23.01
C TYR A 355 8.65 -1.75 -24.28
N ASP A 356 8.86 -3.06 -24.36
CA ASP A 356 8.37 -3.88 -25.46
C ASP A 356 6.83 -3.90 -25.46
N VAL A 357 6.24 -4.14 -24.29
CA VAL A 357 4.78 -4.12 -24.08
C VAL A 357 4.22 -2.77 -24.50
N MET A 358 4.80 -1.66 -24.02
CA MET A 358 4.35 -0.31 -24.39
C MET A 358 4.47 -0.04 -25.90
N ALA A 359 5.57 -0.46 -26.55
CA ALA A 359 5.78 -0.26 -27.98
C ALA A 359 4.77 -1.05 -28.82
N LEU A 360 4.53 -2.32 -28.46
CA LEU A 360 3.58 -3.17 -29.16
C LEU A 360 2.13 -2.70 -28.92
N GLN A 361 1.80 -2.23 -27.72
CA GLN A 361 0.50 -1.61 -27.42
C GLN A 361 0.28 -0.32 -28.22
N ALA A 362 1.32 0.51 -28.35
CA ALA A 362 1.28 1.72 -29.17
C ALA A 362 1.06 1.40 -30.67
N ALA A 363 1.66 0.34 -31.17
CA ALA A 363 1.56 -0.09 -32.57
C ALA A 363 0.22 -0.76 -32.89
N TYR A 364 -0.24 -1.67 -32.02
CA TYR A 364 -1.33 -2.59 -32.32
C TYR A 364 -2.60 -2.36 -31.50
N GLY A 365 -2.57 -1.40 -30.57
CA GLY A 365 -3.65 -1.14 -29.64
C GLY A 365 -3.66 -2.13 -28.48
N VAL A 366 -4.25 -1.73 -27.36
CA VAL A 366 -4.28 -2.51 -26.12
C VAL A 366 -5.37 -3.58 -26.10
N ASN A 367 -5.16 -4.66 -25.34
CA ASN A 367 -6.23 -5.61 -25.05
C ASN A 367 -7.17 -5.08 -23.96
N SER A 368 -8.30 -4.51 -24.35
CA SER A 368 -9.28 -3.94 -23.40
C SER A 368 -10.11 -4.98 -22.61
N THR A 369 -9.77 -6.27 -22.70
CA THR A 369 -10.54 -7.36 -22.06
C THR A 369 -9.68 -8.24 -21.16
N HIS A 370 -8.36 -8.10 -21.20
CA HIS A 370 -7.48 -8.85 -20.32
C HIS A 370 -7.60 -8.31 -18.90
N ASN A 371 -7.85 -9.22 -17.95
CA ASN A 371 -8.01 -8.95 -16.53
C ASN A 371 -8.96 -7.78 -16.19
N ASN A 372 -10.00 -7.53 -17.00
CA ASN A 372 -10.89 -6.36 -16.85
C ASN A 372 -11.91 -6.40 -15.69
N THR A 373 -11.58 -7.14 -14.63
CA THR A 373 -12.28 -7.25 -13.37
C THR A 373 -11.23 -7.38 -12.26
N ASP A 374 -11.63 -7.18 -11.00
CA ASP A 374 -10.76 -7.34 -9.82
C ASP A 374 -9.81 -8.54 -9.91
N THR A 375 -8.51 -8.24 -9.99
CA THR A 375 -7.44 -9.21 -10.16
C THR A 375 -6.46 -9.14 -9.00
N THR A 376 -5.99 -10.31 -8.54
CA THR A 376 -4.92 -10.40 -7.55
C THR A 376 -3.66 -10.96 -8.20
N TYR A 377 -2.61 -10.16 -8.23
CA TYR A 377 -1.29 -10.48 -8.74
C TYR A 377 -0.39 -10.95 -7.60
N THR A 378 -0.08 -12.24 -7.56
CA THR A 378 0.81 -12.81 -6.54
C THR A 378 2.24 -12.88 -7.07
N VAL A 379 3.09 -11.95 -6.64
CA VAL A 379 4.49 -11.87 -7.04
C VAL A 379 5.38 -12.38 -5.90
N LYS A 380 6.38 -13.22 -6.23
CA LYS A 380 7.33 -13.76 -5.25
C LYS A 380 8.71 -13.95 -5.85
N PHE A 381 9.73 -14.10 -5.01
CA PHE A 381 11.07 -14.40 -5.48
C PHE A 381 11.10 -15.69 -6.32
N GLY A 382 11.64 -15.61 -7.54
CA GLY A 382 11.92 -16.75 -8.41
C GLY A 382 10.74 -17.34 -9.21
N THR A 383 9.57 -16.69 -9.27
CA THR A 383 8.50 -17.12 -10.22
C THR A 383 8.82 -16.83 -11.66
N THR A 384 9.33 -15.63 -11.89
CA THR A 384 9.66 -15.06 -13.19
C THR A 384 10.78 -14.06 -12.93
N VAL A 385 11.71 -13.89 -13.87
CA VAL A 385 12.74 -12.85 -13.78
C VAL A 385 12.11 -11.48 -13.70
N GLN A 386 11.02 -11.29 -14.44
CA GLN A 386 10.22 -10.08 -14.43
C GLN A 386 8.79 -10.40 -14.83
N GLU A 387 7.83 -9.76 -14.16
CA GLU A 387 6.41 -9.76 -14.51
C GLU A 387 6.00 -8.34 -14.93
N VAL A 388 5.36 -8.20 -16.10
CA VAL A 388 4.85 -6.91 -16.59
C VAL A 388 3.33 -6.96 -16.55
N LEU A 389 2.72 -6.08 -15.76
CA LEU A 389 1.27 -6.04 -15.60
C LEU A 389 0.64 -5.26 -16.74
N TRP A 390 -0.27 -5.92 -17.43
CA TRP A 390 -1.33 -5.30 -18.20
C TRP A 390 -2.67 -5.66 -17.55
N ASP A 391 -3.43 -4.66 -17.15
CA ASP A 391 -4.77 -4.81 -16.61
C ASP A 391 -5.69 -3.78 -17.26
N ALA A 392 -6.83 -4.23 -17.78
CA ALA A 392 -7.78 -3.36 -18.47
C ALA A 392 -8.81 -2.69 -17.53
N GLY A 393 -8.80 -3.03 -16.24
CA GLY A 393 -9.59 -2.39 -15.20
C GLY A 393 -10.09 -3.36 -14.14
N GLY A 394 -10.45 -2.84 -12.99
CA GLY A 394 -10.88 -3.66 -11.86
C GLY A 394 -10.67 -2.87 -10.59
N THR A 395 -10.67 -3.56 -9.46
CA THR A 395 -9.99 -3.10 -8.26
C THR A 395 -8.97 -4.17 -7.88
N ASP A 396 -7.72 -3.88 -8.19
CA ASP A 396 -6.66 -4.86 -8.32
C ASP A 396 -5.71 -4.82 -7.12
N LEU A 397 -5.05 -5.95 -6.87
CA LEU A 397 -4.18 -6.14 -5.71
C LEU A 397 -2.86 -6.77 -6.14
N ILE A 398 -1.74 -6.12 -5.81
CA ILE A 398 -0.45 -6.78 -5.71
C ILE A 398 -0.35 -7.45 -4.33
N ASP A 399 -0.39 -8.77 -4.30
CA ASP A 399 -0.27 -9.58 -3.08
C ASP A 399 1.14 -10.16 -2.95
N ALA A 400 1.98 -9.46 -2.19
CA ALA A 400 3.29 -9.89 -1.75
C ALA A 400 3.28 -10.29 -0.25
N SER A 401 2.12 -10.68 0.31
CA SER A 401 1.98 -11.01 1.74
C SER A 401 2.86 -12.15 2.23
N GLN A 402 3.36 -12.99 1.33
CA GLN A 402 4.26 -14.10 1.63
C GLN A 402 5.74 -13.71 1.55
N ALA A 403 6.06 -12.47 1.17
CA ALA A 403 7.44 -12.01 1.08
C ALA A 403 8.11 -12.02 2.46
N THR A 404 9.33 -12.53 2.48
CA THR A 404 10.19 -12.55 3.67
C THR A 404 11.40 -11.63 3.50
N GLY A 405 11.71 -11.28 2.25
CA GLY A 405 12.62 -10.20 1.88
C GLY A 405 11.92 -8.84 1.84
N VAL A 406 12.70 -7.82 1.49
CA VAL A 406 12.20 -6.44 1.35
C VAL A 406 11.39 -6.31 0.06
N CYS A 407 10.24 -5.64 0.13
CA CYS A 407 9.48 -5.19 -1.03
C CYS A 407 9.65 -3.67 -1.21
N THR A 408 10.03 -3.25 -2.40
CA THR A 408 9.93 -1.85 -2.85
C THR A 408 8.90 -1.78 -3.97
N VAL A 409 7.71 -1.33 -3.63
CA VAL A 409 6.55 -1.25 -4.52
C VAL A 409 6.29 0.18 -4.95
N ASP A 410 6.09 0.37 -6.25
CA ASP A 410 5.63 1.62 -6.86
C ASP A 410 4.35 1.32 -7.66
N LEU A 411 3.22 1.84 -7.19
CA LEU A 411 1.90 1.60 -7.79
C LEU A 411 1.63 2.45 -9.03
N ARG A 412 2.56 3.32 -9.42
CA ARG A 412 2.41 4.17 -10.60
C ARG A 412 2.63 3.35 -11.87
N GLU A 413 2.05 3.84 -12.97
CA GLU A 413 2.35 3.27 -14.27
C GLU A 413 3.80 3.57 -14.71
N GLN A 414 4.35 2.75 -15.59
CA GLN A 414 5.69 2.89 -16.18
C GLN A 414 6.84 2.81 -15.16
N THR A 415 6.60 2.23 -14.00
CA THR A 415 7.60 2.03 -12.96
C THR A 415 7.88 0.55 -12.72
N PHE A 416 9.10 0.29 -12.22
CA PHE A 416 9.51 -1.02 -11.75
C PHE A 416 9.41 -1.09 -10.22
N SER A 417 9.03 -2.26 -9.74
CA SER A 417 9.03 -2.66 -8.34
C SER A 417 9.98 -3.83 -8.14
N SER A 418 10.48 -3.99 -6.92
CA SER A 418 11.32 -5.10 -6.50
C SER A 418 10.61 -5.83 -5.36
N ILE A 419 10.11 -7.03 -5.63
CA ILE A 419 9.29 -7.81 -4.69
C ILE A 419 10.12 -8.95 -4.10
N ASP A 420 10.07 -9.10 -2.78
CA ASP A 420 10.74 -10.18 -2.03
C ASP A 420 12.25 -10.24 -2.32
N VAL A 421 12.95 -9.09 -2.21
CA VAL A 421 14.38 -8.99 -2.47
C VAL A 421 15.17 -9.78 -1.42
N LYS A 422 16.05 -10.67 -1.88
CA LYS A 422 16.85 -11.58 -1.06
C LYS A 422 18.33 -11.45 -1.38
N ASP A 423 19.06 -10.84 -0.46
CA ASP A 423 20.52 -10.75 -0.57
C ASP A 423 21.19 -12.14 -0.56
N ALA A 424 22.48 -12.17 -0.90
CA ALA A 424 23.25 -13.41 -0.99
C ALA A 424 23.24 -14.24 0.31
N ALA A 425 23.22 -13.57 1.47
CA ALA A 425 23.20 -14.24 2.77
C ALA A 425 21.84 -14.89 3.05
N THR A 426 20.74 -14.22 2.70
CA THR A 426 19.37 -14.70 2.83
C THR A 426 19.15 -15.89 1.91
N GLN A 427 19.51 -15.78 0.63
CA GLN A 427 19.41 -16.90 -0.31
C GLN A 427 20.23 -18.12 0.14
N ALA A 428 21.45 -17.90 0.65
CA ALA A 428 22.27 -18.99 1.19
C ALA A 428 21.60 -19.68 2.39
N ALA A 429 21.07 -18.91 3.35
CA ALA A 429 20.38 -19.44 4.53
C ALA A 429 19.12 -20.23 4.17
N GLU A 430 18.33 -19.72 3.22
CA GLU A 430 17.16 -20.42 2.68
C GLU A 430 17.57 -21.71 1.99
N LYS A 431 18.60 -21.68 1.13
CA LYS A 431 19.08 -22.86 0.41
C LYS A 431 19.62 -23.94 1.36
N ILE A 432 20.36 -23.54 2.40
CA ILE A 432 20.84 -24.44 3.46
C ILE A 432 19.65 -25.15 4.15
N THR A 433 18.60 -24.38 4.44
CA THR A 433 17.38 -24.88 5.11
C THR A 433 16.60 -25.82 4.18
N GLU A 434 16.37 -25.40 2.94
CA GLU A 434 15.69 -26.16 1.89
C GLU A 434 16.35 -27.53 1.67
N MET A 435 17.68 -27.56 1.57
CA MET A 435 18.45 -28.77 1.37
C MET A 435 18.67 -29.60 2.65
N GLY A 436 18.24 -29.10 3.82
CA GLY A 436 18.42 -29.77 5.11
C GLY A 436 19.89 -29.95 5.51
N ILE A 437 20.76 -29.02 5.12
CA ILE A 437 22.20 -29.11 5.32
C ILE A 437 22.55 -28.80 6.79
N THR A 438 23.19 -29.75 7.46
CA THR A 438 23.65 -29.63 8.85
C THR A 438 25.17 -29.65 9.00
N SER A 439 25.89 -30.06 7.95
CA SER A 439 27.35 -30.07 7.93
C SER A 439 27.89 -28.65 7.81
N GLN A 440 28.65 -28.19 8.81
CA GLN A 440 29.24 -26.85 8.79
C GLN A 440 30.10 -26.61 7.53
N THR A 441 30.84 -27.63 7.09
CA THR A 441 31.66 -27.51 5.87
C THR A 441 30.81 -27.28 4.62
N PHE A 442 29.60 -27.84 4.55
CA PHE A 442 28.69 -27.60 3.42
C PHE A 442 27.98 -26.25 3.54
N ILE A 443 27.64 -25.82 4.76
CA ILE A 443 27.14 -24.47 5.03
C ILE A 443 28.15 -23.42 4.57
N ASP A 444 29.41 -23.56 4.98
CA ASP A 444 30.49 -22.64 4.59
C ASP A 444 30.69 -22.62 3.06
N PHE A 445 30.58 -23.78 2.42
CA PHE A 445 30.65 -23.89 0.96
C PHE A 445 29.51 -23.15 0.27
N ILE A 446 28.25 -23.38 0.68
CA ILE A 446 27.07 -22.70 0.10
C ILE A 446 27.19 -21.19 0.27
N ASN A 447 27.48 -20.71 1.49
CA ASN A 447 27.69 -19.29 1.76
C ASN A 447 28.77 -18.69 0.85
N GLN A 448 29.91 -19.39 0.70
CA GLN A 448 30.99 -18.94 -0.17
C GLN A 448 30.55 -18.84 -1.64
N GLN A 449 29.75 -19.77 -2.16
CA GLN A 449 29.29 -19.69 -3.55
C GLN A 449 28.41 -18.47 -3.77
N TYR A 450 27.44 -18.21 -2.89
CA TYR A 450 26.61 -17.01 -2.95
C TYR A 450 27.44 -15.72 -2.82
N THR A 451 28.38 -15.65 -1.87
CA THR A 451 29.29 -14.49 -1.78
C THR A 451 30.15 -14.31 -3.04
N ASN A 452 30.59 -15.39 -3.69
CA ASN A 452 31.44 -15.27 -4.88
C ASN A 452 30.69 -14.67 -6.07
N ILE A 453 29.44 -15.08 -6.30
CA ILE A 453 28.63 -14.59 -7.41
C ILE A 453 28.10 -13.17 -7.16
N ASP A 454 27.77 -12.85 -5.90
CA ASP A 454 27.39 -11.51 -5.47
C ASP A 454 28.54 -10.50 -5.68
N ASN A 455 29.77 -10.89 -5.33
CA ASN A 455 30.96 -10.07 -5.60
C ASN A 455 31.27 -9.86 -7.10
N GLN A 456 30.67 -10.67 -7.99
CA GLN A 456 30.76 -10.50 -9.44
C GLN A 456 29.65 -9.59 -9.97
N ASN A 457 28.69 -9.20 -9.12
CA ASN A 457 27.51 -8.44 -9.51
C ASN A 457 26.69 -9.21 -10.56
N GLU A 458 26.60 -10.54 -10.41
CA GLU A 458 25.86 -11.43 -11.32
C GLU A 458 24.66 -12.11 -10.62
N LEU A 459 24.61 -12.10 -9.28
CA LEU A 459 23.54 -12.74 -8.52
C LEU A 459 22.23 -11.98 -8.69
N TYR A 460 21.19 -12.67 -9.16
CA TYR A 460 19.83 -12.15 -9.10
C TYR A 460 19.33 -12.10 -7.66
N THR A 461 18.92 -10.92 -7.18
CA THR A 461 18.38 -10.77 -5.81
C THR A 461 16.92 -10.38 -5.76
N GLY A 462 16.24 -10.29 -6.91
CA GLY A 462 14.81 -9.96 -7.01
C GLY A 462 14.53 -8.50 -7.35
N GLU A 463 15.54 -7.75 -7.81
CA GLU A 463 15.37 -6.38 -8.25
C GLU A 463 14.58 -6.29 -9.56
N MET A 464 13.71 -5.27 -9.67
CA MET A 464 12.97 -4.94 -10.90
C MET A 464 12.14 -6.09 -11.48
N ASN A 465 11.66 -6.98 -10.60
CA ASN A 465 10.95 -8.20 -10.98
C ASN A 465 9.45 -8.00 -11.20
N LEU A 466 8.95 -6.77 -11.06
CA LEU A 466 7.58 -6.39 -11.38
C LEU A 466 7.58 -5.03 -12.07
N ALA A 467 6.76 -4.86 -13.11
CA ALA A 467 6.55 -3.58 -13.78
C ALA A 467 5.05 -3.35 -14.05
N ILE A 468 4.61 -2.10 -14.02
CA ILE A 468 3.23 -1.72 -14.35
C ILE A 468 3.24 -1.01 -15.71
N SER A 469 2.53 -1.55 -16.71
CA SER A 469 2.48 -0.92 -18.04
C SER A 469 1.73 0.42 -18.01
N LYS A 470 2.02 1.28 -18.99
CA LYS A 470 1.30 2.53 -19.18
C LYS A 470 -0.21 2.29 -19.40
N GLY A 471 -1.04 3.07 -18.72
CA GLY A 471 -2.49 2.95 -18.73
C GLY A 471 -3.05 1.93 -17.74
N VAL A 472 -2.21 1.19 -17.02
CA VAL A 472 -2.63 0.30 -15.94
C VAL A 472 -2.77 1.09 -14.65
N ILE A 473 -3.78 0.75 -13.85
CA ILE A 473 -4.01 1.29 -12.53
C ILE A 473 -4.12 0.09 -11.59
N ILE A 474 -3.34 0.11 -10.51
CA ILE A 474 -3.42 -0.89 -9.45
C ILE A 474 -3.78 -0.16 -8.17
N GLU A 475 -4.91 -0.51 -7.58
CA GLU A 475 -5.45 0.20 -6.42
C GLU A 475 -4.79 -0.29 -5.14
N ASN A 476 -4.43 -1.57 -5.03
CA ASN A 476 -4.09 -2.13 -3.72
C ASN A 476 -2.75 -2.86 -3.71
N VAL A 477 -2.12 -2.85 -2.54
CA VAL A 477 -0.92 -3.63 -2.27
C VAL A 477 -0.97 -4.21 -0.87
N THR A 478 -0.49 -5.45 -0.75
CA THR A 478 -0.13 -6.05 0.52
C THR A 478 1.31 -6.54 0.45
N THR A 479 2.18 -6.06 1.33
CA THR A 479 3.58 -6.52 1.43
C THR A 479 3.77 -7.47 2.62
N GLY A 480 5.02 -7.82 2.93
CA GLY A 480 5.37 -9.01 3.68
C GLY A 480 5.81 -8.72 5.11
N SER A 481 6.92 -9.36 5.50
CA SER A 481 7.55 -9.20 6.82
C SER A 481 8.88 -8.43 6.77
N GLY A 482 9.22 -7.90 5.60
CA GLY A 482 10.42 -7.10 5.36
C GLY A 482 10.24 -5.67 5.86
N ASN A 483 11.31 -4.85 5.81
CA ASN A 483 11.14 -3.40 5.98
C ASN A 483 10.80 -2.83 4.60
N ASP A 484 9.51 -2.73 4.32
CA ASP A 484 9.01 -2.51 2.98
C ASP A 484 8.88 -1.01 2.67
N ARG A 485 8.90 -0.68 1.37
CA ARG A 485 8.66 0.67 0.88
C ARG A 485 7.56 0.64 -0.15
N VAL A 486 6.51 1.44 0.04
CA VAL A 486 5.38 1.55 -0.88
C VAL A 486 5.21 3.00 -1.32
N GLN A 487 4.97 3.21 -2.62
CA GLN A 487 4.57 4.48 -3.21
C GLN A 487 3.15 4.35 -3.77
N ASP A 488 2.27 5.27 -3.38
CA ASP A 488 0.90 5.42 -3.88
C ASP A 488 0.85 5.78 -5.39
N ASN A 489 -0.35 5.77 -5.95
CA ASN A 489 -0.65 6.38 -7.24
C ASN A 489 -1.81 7.38 -7.10
N SER A 490 -2.31 7.91 -8.23
CA SER A 490 -3.27 9.01 -8.18
C SER A 490 -4.70 8.61 -7.73
N VAL A 491 -4.98 7.31 -7.62
CA VAL A 491 -6.29 6.79 -7.19
C VAL A 491 -6.25 6.38 -5.72
N ASP A 492 -7.41 6.08 -5.16
CA ASP A 492 -7.51 5.60 -3.78
C ASP A 492 -6.80 4.26 -3.64
N ASN A 493 -5.78 4.21 -2.79
CA ASN A 493 -5.05 2.98 -2.54
C ASN A 493 -5.39 2.33 -1.20
N THR A 494 -5.49 1.00 -1.17
CA THR A 494 -5.39 0.23 0.09
C THR A 494 -4.00 -0.36 0.22
N ILE A 495 -3.24 0.12 1.20
CA ILE A 495 -1.83 -0.24 1.42
C ILE A 495 -1.72 -0.95 2.76
N ASN A 496 -1.33 -2.22 2.74
CA ASN A 496 -1.05 -2.99 3.95
C ASN A 496 0.42 -3.45 3.93
N THR A 497 1.25 -2.98 4.85
CA THR A 497 2.70 -3.28 4.80
C THR A 497 3.14 -4.46 5.66
N GLY A 498 2.27 -4.92 6.57
CA GLY A 498 2.47 -6.17 7.28
C GLY A 498 3.36 -6.01 8.52
N ALA A 499 4.51 -6.67 8.57
CA ALA A 499 5.43 -6.55 9.69
C ALA A 499 6.75 -5.98 9.20
N GLY A 500 7.41 -5.15 9.98
CA GLY A 500 8.61 -4.46 9.52
C GLY A 500 8.65 -3.04 10.05
N ASN A 501 9.69 -2.30 9.71
CA ASN A 501 9.65 -0.84 9.84
C ASN A 501 9.45 -0.28 8.45
N ASP A 502 8.19 -0.06 8.07
CA ASP A 502 7.81 0.21 6.70
C ASP A 502 7.78 1.70 6.40
N THR A 503 7.98 2.04 5.13
CA THR A 503 7.94 3.42 4.63
C THR A 503 6.92 3.56 3.51
N ILE A 504 5.85 4.31 3.76
CA ILE A 504 4.78 4.56 2.80
C ILE A 504 4.90 6.00 2.32
N LEU A 505 4.97 6.23 1.02
CA LEU A 505 5.01 7.55 0.42
C LEU A 505 3.65 7.85 -0.20
N LEU A 506 3.01 8.90 0.29
CA LEU A 506 1.72 9.39 -0.21
C LEU A 506 1.94 10.74 -0.89
N THR A 507 2.04 10.74 -2.21
CA THR A 507 2.36 11.94 -3.00
C THR A 507 1.54 12.14 -4.26
N GLU A 508 0.72 11.16 -4.67
CA GLU A 508 0.14 11.12 -6.01
C GLU A 508 -1.35 11.48 -6.06
N GLY A 509 -2.11 11.32 -4.96
CA GLY A 509 -3.50 11.80 -4.89
C GLY A 509 -4.40 10.94 -4.02
N GLY A 510 -5.71 10.95 -4.33
CA GLY A 510 -6.67 10.01 -3.73
C GLY A 510 -7.00 10.22 -2.25
N PHE A 511 -7.84 9.32 -1.75
CA PHE A 511 -8.10 9.04 -0.35
C PHE A 511 -7.60 7.63 -0.01
N ASP A 512 -6.36 7.54 0.47
CA ASP A 512 -5.72 6.26 0.74
C ASP A 512 -6.11 5.68 2.10
N THR A 513 -6.11 4.36 2.20
CA THR A 513 -6.20 3.62 3.46
C THR A 513 -4.90 2.87 3.68
N VAL A 514 -4.18 3.21 4.75
CA VAL A 514 -2.88 2.64 5.08
C VAL A 514 -2.95 1.89 6.40
N ASP A 515 -2.54 0.63 6.39
CA ASP A 515 -2.21 -0.15 7.59
C ASP A 515 -0.71 -0.46 7.59
N GLY A 516 0.04 0.22 8.49
CA GLY A 516 1.46 -0.05 8.70
C GLY A 516 1.73 -1.38 9.39
N GLY A 517 0.71 -1.96 10.05
CA GLY A 517 0.82 -3.25 10.71
C GLY A 517 1.69 -3.23 11.96
N THR A 518 2.71 -4.10 12.04
CA THR A 518 3.57 -4.19 13.22
C THR A 518 4.98 -3.71 12.96
N GLY A 519 5.42 -2.73 13.74
CA GLY A 519 6.82 -2.37 13.88
C GLY A 519 6.95 -0.89 14.17
N THR A 520 7.70 -0.16 13.36
CA THR A 520 7.80 1.30 13.47
C THR A 520 7.69 1.88 12.08
N ASP A 521 6.45 2.23 11.74
CA ASP A 521 6.04 2.52 10.38
C ASP A 521 5.95 4.03 10.16
N THR A 522 6.32 4.45 8.96
CA THR A 522 6.45 5.86 8.61
C THR A 522 5.71 6.18 7.33
N VAL A 523 4.75 7.10 7.41
CA VAL A 523 4.15 7.73 6.23
C VAL A 523 4.92 9.02 5.92
N GLN A 524 5.49 9.10 4.72
CA GLN A 524 6.20 10.28 4.21
C GLN A 524 5.29 11.11 3.31
N LEU A 525 5.20 12.39 3.64
CA LEU A 525 4.39 13.38 2.93
C LEU A 525 5.37 14.41 2.35
N ASN A 526 5.49 14.49 1.03
CA ASN A 526 6.41 15.42 0.36
C ASN A 526 5.89 16.88 0.35
N ILE A 527 5.41 17.33 1.50
CA ILE A 527 4.86 18.65 1.78
C ILE A 527 5.40 19.15 3.12
N ALA A 528 5.27 20.46 3.39
CA ALA A 528 5.55 21.00 4.72
C ALA A 528 4.42 20.62 5.68
N SER A 529 4.73 20.44 6.96
CA SER A 529 3.74 20.15 8.00
C SER A 529 2.58 21.15 8.07
N SER A 530 2.82 22.41 7.72
CA SER A 530 1.78 23.45 7.66
C SER A 530 0.77 23.29 6.52
N ALA A 531 1.03 22.41 5.55
CA ALA A 531 0.18 22.14 4.39
C ALA A 531 -0.72 20.90 4.59
N ALA A 532 -0.67 20.27 5.76
CA ALA A 532 -1.51 19.15 6.11
C ALA A 532 -2.27 19.43 7.42
N GLN A 533 -3.46 18.86 7.51
CA GLN A 533 -4.22 18.73 8.75
C GLN A 533 -4.22 17.26 9.15
N VAL A 534 -4.08 16.97 10.45
CA VAL A 534 -4.04 15.61 10.98
C VAL A 534 -5.00 15.51 12.16
N GLU A 535 -5.93 14.57 12.13
CA GLU A 535 -6.95 14.37 13.16
C GLU A 535 -7.03 12.91 13.61
N LYS A 536 -6.92 12.67 14.92
CA LYS A 536 -7.14 11.34 15.49
C LYS A 536 -8.64 11.02 15.58
N GLN A 537 -9.02 9.85 15.09
CA GLN A 537 -10.39 9.36 15.07
C GLN A 537 -10.72 8.53 16.32
N ASN A 538 -12.02 8.31 16.56
CA ASN A 538 -12.52 7.57 17.74
C ASN A 538 -12.09 6.10 17.79
N ASP A 539 -11.81 5.50 16.64
CA ASP A 539 -11.31 4.12 16.52
C ASP A 539 -9.79 4.01 16.72
N GLY A 540 -9.10 5.14 16.92
CA GLY A 540 -7.66 5.23 17.08
C GLY A 540 -6.88 5.45 15.79
N SER A 541 -7.53 5.41 14.62
CA SER A 541 -6.90 5.79 13.35
C SER A 541 -6.61 7.30 13.28
N TYR A 542 -5.77 7.70 12.33
CA TYR A 542 -5.50 9.11 12.05
C TYR A 542 -5.94 9.43 10.63
N VAL A 543 -6.62 10.56 10.45
CA VAL A 543 -6.93 11.12 9.13
C VAL A 543 -5.94 12.22 8.83
N VAL A 544 -5.31 12.16 7.66
CA VAL A 544 -4.48 13.23 7.10
C VAL A 544 -5.23 13.85 5.94
N LEU A 545 -5.32 15.17 5.91
CA LEU A 545 -5.94 15.93 4.82
C LEU A 545 -4.96 16.99 4.31
N ALA A 546 -4.66 16.94 3.03
CA ALA A 546 -3.89 17.95 2.31
C ALA A 546 -4.66 18.46 1.09
N ASP A 547 -4.07 19.41 0.35
CA ASP A 547 -4.73 20.01 -0.81
C ASP A 547 -5.06 18.99 -1.92
N ASN A 548 -4.15 18.05 -2.19
CA ASN A 548 -4.23 17.14 -3.34
C ASN A 548 -4.43 15.66 -2.98
N PHE A 549 -4.31 15.29 -1.70
CA PHE A 549 -4.52 13.92 -1.23
C PHE A 549 -5.09 13.93 0.19
N ALA A 550 -5.65 12.81 0.60
CA ALA A 550 -5.97 12.53 1.98
C ALA A 550 -5.70 11.05 2.27
N ALA A 551 -5.59 10.69 3.55
CA ALA A 551 -5.38 9.31 3.94
C ALA A 551 -5.99 9.01 5.30
N GLN A 552 -6.43 7.78 5.49
CA GLN A 552 -6.72 7.20 6.79
C GLN A 552 -5.64 6.19 7.16
N LEU A 553 -5.05 6.36 8.34
CA LEU A 553 -3.86 5.66 8.78
C LEU A 553 -4.14 4.84 10.05
N THR A 554 -3.75 3.57 10.02
CA THR A 554 -3.72 2.65 11.17
C THR A 554 -2.35 2.01 11.26
N GLY A 555 -1.89 1.69 12.47
CA GLY A 555 -0.57 1.05 12.66
C GLY A 555 0.61 1.89 12.16
N VAL A 556 0.51 3.23 12.17
CA VAL A 556 1.58 4.14 11.74
C VAL A 556 2.08 4.95 12.93
N GLU A 557 3.37 4.86 13.25
CA GLU A 557 3.98 5.60 14.35
C GLU A 557 4.46 6.99 13.95
N ASN A 558 4.86 7.21 12.69
CA ASN A 558 5.48 8.47 12.28
C ASN A 558 4.87 9.06 11.01
N LEU A 559 4.61 10.37 11.04
CA LEU A 559 4.39 11.20 9.85
C LEU A 559 5.63 12.02 9.58
N GLN A 560 6.26 11.81 8.43
CA GLN A 560 7.44 12.56 8.01
C GLN A 560 7.05 13.59 6.95
N PHE A 561 7.17 14.87 7.31
CA PHE A 561 7.06 16.01 6.41
C PHE A 561 8.44 16.44 5.93
N THR A 562 8.49 17.31 4.92
CA THR A 562 9.75 17.89 4.41
C THR A 562 10.51 18.75 5.44
N ASP A 563 9.83 19.26 6.46
CA ASP A 563 10.35 20.18 7.47
C ASP A 563 10.42 19.59 8.90
N THR A 564 9.68 18.52 9.19
CA THR A 564 9.64 17.89 10.52
C THR A 564 9.12 16.45 10.46
N THR A 565 9.36 15.68 11.51
CA THR A 565 8.70 14.38 11.74
C THR A 565 7.83 14.49 12.99
N THR A 566 6.59 14.01 12.89
CA THR A 566 5.61 13.97 13.98
C THR A 566 5.35 12.53 14.36
N THR A 567 5.54 12.18 15.63
CA THR A 567 5.16 10.86 16.15
C THR A 567 3.68 10.85 16.52
N LEU A 568 2.94 9.87 16.01
CA LEU A 568 1.55 9.60 16.33
C LEU A 568 1.49 8.76 17.62
N VAL A 569 0.52 9.05 18.51
CA VAL A 569 0.41 8.44 19.85
C VAL A 569 -0.83 7.56 20.00
#